data_AF-A0A951S1G2-F1
#
_entry.id   AF-A0A951S1G2-F1
#
_cell.length_a   1.000
_cell.length_b   1.000
_cell.length_c   1.000
_cell.angle_alpha   90.00
_cell.angle_beta   90.00
_cell.angle_gamma   90.00
#
_symmetry.space_group_name_H-M   'P 1'
#
loop_
_entity.id
_entity.type
_entity.pdbx_description
1 polymer ?
#
loop_
_entity_poly.entity_id
_entity_poly.type
_entity_poly.pdbx_seq_one_letter_code
_entity_poly.pdbx_strand_id
1 'polypeptide(L)'
;MMDKSFGLLFYLKKPKKYVGGPVPIYLRITVNGVPKELSTKRECDPQRWNPYAQCAKGTNEDSRALNYYLDTLRRQVYEARRKLIDEKTVITACGIKNILVGSVDAPKMILQIFQEHNDQLKELVGKDFSPATLERYKTSLEHTRSFILWKYKVEDMDIAKLDYEFVTEYEFWLKSKRHCNHNTSIKYISNFRKIVNRCIRNGWLPRDPFAGFKMTKKEVERSALTQEEIQGILNKKFATPRLDQVRDIFIFACFTGLAYADIKKLRQSEVVVGVDGGQWIFTNRQKTDSSSRIPLLPIPLGIIEKYKEHPLCDNKGLL
;
A
#
# COMPACT_ATOMS: atom_id res chain seq x y z
N MET A 1 13.81 -26.71 6.25
CA MET A 1 13.64 -27.60 7.43
C MET A 1 12.98 -28.87 6.92
N MET A 2 13.61 -30.06 7.10
CA MET A 2 13.08 -31.32 6.55
C MET A 2 11.71 -31.66 7.14
N ASP A 3 10.82 -32.23 6.33
CA ASP A 3 9.57 -32.80 6.81
C ASP A 3 9.84 -34.13 7.55
N LYS A 4 9.15 -34.33 8.68
CA LYS A 4 9.32 -35.53 9.53
C LYS A 4 8.61 -36.75 8.94
N SER A 5 7.59 -36.56 8.11
CA SER A 5 6.84 -37.64 7.45
C SER A 5 6.18 -37.16 6.16
N PHE A 6 6.28 -37.97 5.10
CA PHE A 6 5.61 -37.76 3.81
C PHE A 6 4.81 -39.00 3.41
N GLY A 7 3.57 -38.81 2.95
CA GLY A 7 2.72 -39.87 2.43
C GLY A 7 2.03 -39.46 1.14
N LEU A 8 1.98 -40.39 0.18
CA LEU A 8 1.29 -40.22 -1.10
C LEU A 8 0.39 -41.42 -1.36
N LEU A 9 -0.89 -41.18 -1.64
CA LEU A 9 -1.89 -42.23 -1.82
C LEU A 9 -2.83 -41.91 -2.97
N PHE A 10 -2.98 -42.84 -3.93
CA PHE A 10 -4.11 -42.85 -4.85
C PHE A 10 -5.21 -43.79 -4.33
N TYR A 11 -6.45 -43.32 -4.31
CA TYR A 11 -7.59 -44.11 -3.83
C TYR A 11 -8.89 -43.73 -4.54
N LEU A 12 -9.86 -44.65 -4.54
CA LEU A 12 -11.18 -44.40 -5.11
C LEU A 12 -12.08 -43.68 -4.11
N LYS A 13 -12.67 -42.56 -4.52
CA LYS A 13 -13.60 -41.78 -3.68
C LYS A 13 -15.04 -42.02 -4.12
N LYS A 14 -15.71 -42.96 -3.44
CA LYS A 14 -17.10 -43.34 -3.74
C LYS A 14 -18.07 -42.18 -3.40
N PRO A 15 -18.94 -41.76 -4.33
CA PRO A 15 -19.99 -40.79 -4.03
C PRO A 15 -21.06 -41.38 -3.09
N LYS A 16 -21.74 -40.53 -2.32
CA LYS A 16 -22.71 -40.95 -1.27
C LYS A 16 -23.89 -41.78 -1.79
N LYS A 17 -24.23 -41.67 -3.08
CA LYS A 17 -25.32 -42.42 -3.75
C LYS A 17 -24.76 -43.23 -4.93
N TYR A 18 -23.76 -44.08 -4.68
CA TYR A 18 -23.17 -44.92 -5.71
C TYR A 18 -24.08 -46.11 -6.03
N VAL A 19 -24.60 -46.17 -7.26
CA VAL A 19 -25.48 -47.25 -7.74
C VAL A 19 -24.75 -48.20 -8.69
N GLY A 20 -23.63 -47.76 -9.30
CA GLY A 20 -22.78 -48.53 -10.20
C GLY A 20 -21.90 -47.64 -11.08
N GLY A 21 -20.97 -48.24 -11.83
CA GLY A 21 -20.11 -47.54 -12.80
C GLY A 21 -18.73 -47.12 -12.28
N PRO A 22 -17.93 -46.42 -13.10
CA PRO A 22 -16.61 -45.92 -12.72
C PRO A 22 -16.65 -44.96 -11.52
N VAL A 23 -15.60 -44.99 -10.69
CA VAL A 23 -15.47 -44.14 -9.51
C VAL A 23 -14.24 -43.23 -9.67
N PRO A 24 -14.32 -41.94 -9.28
CA PRO A 24 -13.18 -41.03 -9.41
C PRO A 24 -12.02 -41.43 -8.51
N ILE A 25 -10.82 -41.34 -9.08
CA ILE A 25 -9.56 -41.56 -8.38
C ILE A 25 -9.12 -40.22 -7.78
N TYR A 26 -8.75 -40.24 -6.51
CA TYR A 26 -8.22 -39.10 -5.78
C TYR A 26 -6.78 -39.36 -5.37
N LEU A 27 -5.99 -38.30 -5.40
CA LEU A 27 -4.64 -38.24 -4.87
C LEU A 27 -4.67 -37.56 -3.50
N ARG A 28 -4.08 -38.19 -2.49
CA ARG A 28 -3.89 -37.62 -1.15
C ARG A 28 -2.40 -37.45 -0.88
N ILE A 29 -2.01 -36.23 -0.54
CA ILE A 29 -0.65 -35.84 -0.12
C ILE A 29 -0.72 -35.56 1.37
N THR A 30 0.14 -36.20 2.16
CA THR A 30 0.20 -36.02 3.62
C THR A 30 1.61 -35.56 3.98
N VAL A 31 1.71 -34.43 4.68
CA VAL A 31 3.00 -33.91 5.19
C VAL A 31 2.83 -33.62 6.67
N ASN A 32 3.72 -34.17 7.50
CA ASN A 32 3.67 -34.04 8.97
C ASN A 32 2.27 -34.31 9.56
N GLY A 33 1.61 -35.38 9.09
CA GLY A 33 0.27 -35.77 9.53
C GLY A 33 -0.90 -34.95 8.96
N VAL A 34 -0.66 -33.90 8.17
CA VAL A 34 -1.72 -33.06 7.57
C VAL A 34 -2.00 -33.49 6.13
N PRO A 35 -3.19 -34.07 5.83
CA PRO A 35 -3.54 -34.49 4.48
C PRO A 35 -4.16 -33.37 3.64
N LYS A 36 -3.90 -33.40 2.33
CA LYS A 36 -4.61 -32.63 1.30
C LYS A 36 -4.95 -33.52 0.12
N GLU A 37 -6.17 -33.35 -0.38
CA GLU A 37 -6.72 -34.15 -1.48
C GLU A 37 -6.82 -33.36 -2.77
N LEU A 38 -6.65 -34.09 -3.87
CA LEU A 38 -6.68 -33.64 -5.26
C LEU A 38 -7.45 -34.65 -6.10
N SER A 39 -8.36 -34.18 -6.95
CA SER A 39 -8.97 -35.04 -7.97
C SER A 39 -7.95 -35.27 -9.10
N THR A 40 -7.78 -36.51 -9.53
CA THR A 40 -6.94 -36.83 -10.69
C THR A 40 -7.68 -36.62 -12.02
N LYS A 41 -8.97 -36.27 -11.98
CA LYS A 41 -9.87 -36.19 -13.15
C LYS A 41 -9.96 -37.50 -13.95
N ARG A 42 -9.56 -38.62 -13.35
CA ARG A 42 -9.68 -39.98 -13.91
C ARG A 42 -10.58 -40.81 -13.03
N GLU A 43 -11.21 -41.79 -13.65
CA GLU A 43 -12.11 -42.72 -12.99
C GLU A 43 -11.66 -44.15 -13.27
N CYS A 44 -12.00 -45.07 -12.36
CA CYS A 44 -11.71 -46.49 -12.52
C CYS A 44 -12.87 -47.31 -11.96
N ASP A 45 -13.15 -48.43 -12.62
CA ASP A 45 -14.05 -49.45 -12.08
C ASP A 45 -13.46 -50.01 -10.77
N PRO A 46 -14.21 -49.98 -9.65
CA PRO A 46 -13.76 -50.54 -8.38
C PRO A 46 -13.26 -51.99 -8.45
N GLN A 47 -13.82 -52.84 -9.33
CA GLN A 47 -13.36 -54.22 -9.49
C GLN A 47 -11.97 -54.31 -10.13
N ARG A 48 -11.67 -53.35 -11.01
CA ARG A 48 -10.40 -53.22 -11.72
C ARG A 48 -9.38 -52.38 -10.97
N TRP A 49 -9.64 -51.93 -9.76
CA TRP A 49 -8.67 -51.19 -8.96
C TRP A 49 -7.93 -52.10 -7.98
N ASN A 50 -6.61 -51.93 -7.88
CA ASN A 50 -5.79 -52.53 -6.83
C ASN A 50 -5.52 -51.49 -5.73
N PRO A 51 -6.15 -51.60 -4.53
CA PRO A 51 -5.96 -50.62 -3.46
C PRO A 51 -4.56 -50.66 -2.84
N TYR A 52 -3.89 -51.82 -2.84
CA TYR A 52 -2.53 -51.97 -2.28
C TYR A 52 -1.48 -51.40 -3.22
N ALA A 53 -1.57 -51.73 -4.52
CA ALA A 53 -0.66 -51.21 -5.54
C ALA A 53 -1.03 -49.80 -6.03
N GLN A 54 -2.22 -49.30 -5.65
CA GLN A 54 -2.75 -47.99 -6.00
C GLN A 54 -2.80 -47.74 -7.52
N CYS A 55 -3.22 -48.76 -8.27
CA CYS A 55 -3.21 -48.77 -9.74
C CYS A 55 -4.38 -49.61 -10.29
N ALA A 56 -4.66 -49.46 -11.59
CA ALA A 56 -5.61 -50.31 -12.29
C ALA A 56 -5.00 -51.69 -12.57
N LYS A 57 -5.81 -52.74 -12.37
CA LYS A 57 -5.54 -54.15 -12.64
C LYS A 57 -5.78 -54.44 -14.12
N GLY A 58 -4.89 -55.24 -14.70
CA GLY A 58 -5.00 -55.72 -16.08
C GLY A 58 -3.89 -55.20 -16.97
N THR A 59 -3.75 -55.84 -18.12
CA THR A 59 -2.69 -55.57 -19.11
C THR A 59 -3.21 -54.92 -20.39
N ASN A 60 -4.49 -54.56 -20.44
CA ASN A 60 -5.09 -53.86 -21.57
C ASN A 60 -4.59 -52.41 -21.67
N GLU A 61 -4.77 -51.80 -22.84
CA GLU A 61 -4.26 -50.46 -23.15
C GLU A 61 -4.79 -49.40 -22.18
N ASP A 62 -6.09 -49.44 -21.85
CA ASP A 62 -6.70 -48.52 -20.90
C ASP A 62 -6.05 -48.56 -19.51
N SER A 63 -5.76 -49.76 -18.98
CA SER A 63 -5.12 -49.90 -17.67
C SER A 63 -3.67 -49.41 -17.71
N ARG A 64 -2.95 -49.65 -18.81
CA ARG A 64 -1.59 -49.14 -19.01
C ARG A 64 -1.58 -47.62 -19.09
N ALA A 65 -2.48 -47.02 -19.87
CA ALA A 65 -2.59 -45.58 -20.03
C ALA A 65 -2.95 -44.89 -18.71
N LEU A 66 -3.91 -45.45 -17.96
CA LEU A 66 -4.27 -44.94 -16.63
C LEU A 66 -3.09 -45.04 -15.65
N ASN A 67 -2.40 -46.19 -15.61
CA ASN A 67 -1.25 -46.37 -14.71
C ASN A 67 -0.09 -45.44 -15.06
N TYR A 68 0.19 -45.22 -16.34
CA TYR A 68 1.18 -44.25 -16.81
C TYR A 68 0.83 -42.82 -16.37
N TYR A 69 -0.44 -42.44 -16.49
CA TYR A 69 -0.92 -41.14 -16.01
C TYR A 69 -0.74 -40.98 -14.49
N LEU A 70 -1.10 -41.99 -13.70
CA LEU A 70 -0.92 -41.96 -12.24
C LEU A 70 0.57 -41.89 -11.85
N ASP A 71 1.45 -42.59 -12.57
CA ASP A 71 2.90 -42.50 -12.35
C ASP A 71 3.44 -41.11 -12.71
N THR A 72 2.93 -40.50 -13.78
CA THR A 72 3.29 -39.12 -14.15
C THR A 72 2.89 -38.14 -13.06
N LEU A 73 1.65 -38.22 -12.54
CA LEU A 73 1.22 -37.42 -11.40
C LEU A 73 2.09 -37.64 -10.16
N ARG A 74 2.49 -38.89 -9.89
CA ARG A 74 3.40 -39.22 -8.80
C ARG A 74 4.74 -38.49 -8.95
N ARG A 75 5.35 -38.52 -10.14
CA ARG A 75 6.62 -37.83 -10.42
C ARG A 75 6.49 -36.32 -10.20
N GLN A 76 5.43 -35.70 -10.71
CA GLN A 76 5.16 -34.27 -10.50
C GLN A 76 5.08 -33.90 -9.02
N VAL A 77 4.51 -34.77 -8.17
CA VAL A 77 4.42 -34.51 -6.72
C VAL A 77 5.82 -34.48 -6.09
N TYR A 78 6.69 -35.43 -6.49
CA TYR A 78 8.06 -35.46 -6.00
C TYR A 78 8.89 -34.27 -6.50
N GLU A 79 8.70 -33.85 -7.75
CA GLU A 79 9.33 -32.64 -8.30
C GLU A 79 8.88 -31.37 -7.55
N ALA A 80 7.59 -31.23 -7.28
CA ALA A 80 7.05 -30.13 -6.49
C ALA A 80 7.64 -30.09 -5.07
N ARG A 81 7.79 -31.26 -4.43
CA ARG A 81 8.45 -31.36 -3.12
C ARG A 81 9.93 -30.97 -3.21
N ARG A 82 10.65 -31.44 -4.24
CA ARG A 82 12.07 -31.10 -4.46
C ARG A 82 12.25 -29.60 -4.62
N LYS A 83 11.38 -28.94 -5.39
CA LYS A 83 11.41 -27.48 -5.56
C LYS A 83 11.31 -26.72 -4.23
N LEU A 84 10.41 -27.14 -3.34
CA LEU A 84 10.28 -26.53 -2.00
C LEU A 84 11.54 -26.75 -1.13
N ILE A 85 12.20 -27.91 -1.28
CA ILE A 85 13.47 -28.20 -0.60
C ILE A 85 14.57 -27.26 -1.12
N ASP A 86 14.70 -27.14 -2.44
CA ASP A 86 15.73 -26.32 -3.10
C ASP A 86 15.56 -24.83 -2.75
N GLU A 87 14.31 -24.34 -2.67
CA GLU A 87 13.97 -22.97 -2.27
C GLU A 87 14.09 -22.72 -0.75
N LYS A 88 14.46 -23.73 0.04
CA LYS A 88 14.54 -23.68 1.51
C LYS A 88 13.24 -23.24 2.20
N THR A 89 12.09 -23.44 1.55
CA THR A 89 10.77 -23.09 2.08
C THR A 89 10.23 -24.21 2.99
N VAL A 90 9.19 -23.92 3.77
CA VAL A 90 8.54 -24.92 4.64
C VAL A 90 7.73 -25.89 3.78
N ILE A 91 8.08 -27.17 3.83
CA ILE A 91 7.39 -28.22 3.09
C ILE A 91 6.02 -28.46 3.75
N THR A 92 4.94 -28.20 3.03
CA THR A 92 3.57 -28.48 3.46
C THR A 92 2.78 -29.18 2.37
N ALA A 93 1.79 -30.00 2.75
CA ALA A 93 0.90 -30.65 1.77
C ALA A 93 0.13 -29.62 0.91
N CYS A 94 -0.11 -28.42 1.45
CA CYS A 94 -0.68 -27.29 0.73
C CYS A 94 0.30 -26.72 -0.31
N GLY A 95 1.56 -26.48 0.07
CA GLY A 95 2.59 -25.98 -0.85
C GLY A 95 2.83 -26.93 -2.04
N ILE A 96 2.93 -28.24 -1.77
CA ILE A 96 3.06 -29.25 -2.83
C ILE A 96 1.83 -29.24 -3.76
N LYS A 97 0.63 -29.19 -3.17
CA LYS A 97 -0.63 -29.07 -3.93
C LYS A 97 -0.65 -27.81 -4.80
N ASN A 98 -0.19 -26.67 -4.27
CA ASN A 98 -0.20 -25.40 -5.00
C ASN A 98 0.72 -25.45 -6.22
N ILE A 99 1.92 -26.01 -6.09
CA ILE A 99 2.83 -26.21 -7.23
C ILE A 99 2.22 -27.16 -8.26
N LEU A 100 1.58 -28.26 -7.83
CA LEU A 100 0.97 -29.26 -8.72
C LEU A 100 -0.22 -28.76 -9.54
N VAL A 101 -1.11 -27.98 -8.91
CA VAL A 101 -2.30 -27.45 -9.59
C VAL A 101 -1.93 -26.24 -10.47
N GLY A 102 -0.67 -25.80 -10.45
CA GLY A 102 -0.28 -24.53 -11.03
C GLY A 102 -1.01 -23.38 -10.32
N SER A 103 -1.36 -23.55 -9.03
CA SER A 103 -1.74 -22.42 -8.19
C SER A 103 -0.48 -21.59 -7.99
N VAL A 104 -0.20 -20.75 -8.99
CA VAL A 104 0.43 -19.45 -8.81
C VAL A 104 -0.13 -18.91 -7.50
N ASP A 105 0.72 -18.50 -6.57
CA ASP A 105 0.27 -17.72 -5.42
C ASP A 105 -0.81 -16.76 -5.92
N ALA A 106 -1.97 -16.72 -5.25
CA ALA A 106 -3.11 -15.95 -5.72
C ALA A 106 -2.60 -14.60 -6.27
N PRO A 107 -2.97 -14.26 -7.53
CA PRO A 107 -2.34 -13.16 -8.25
C PRO A 107 -2.38 -11.94 -7.36
N LYS A 108 -1.22 -11.33 -7.17
CA LYS A 108 -1.10 -10.20 -6.26
C LYS A 108 -1.55 -8.97 -7.01
N MET A 109 -2.70 -8.43 -6.60
CA MET A 109 -3.34 -7.35 -7.31
C MET A 109 -2.87 -6.00 -6.79
N ILE A 110 -2.48 -5.10 -7.70
CA ILE A 110 -1.80 -3.85 -7.32
C ILE A 110 -2.72 -2.90 -6.57
N LEU A 111 -4.00 -2.78 -6.94
CA LEU A 111 -4.92 -1.90 -6.23
C LEU A 111 -5.31 -2.46 -4.88
N GLN A 112 -5.44 -3.79 -4.74
CA GLN A 112 -5.60 -4.43 -3.44
C GLN A 112 -4.42 -4.11 -2.51
N ILE A 113 -3.18 -4.29 -2.97
CA ILE A 113 -1.98 -3.99 -2.15
C ILE A 113 -1.92 -2.50 -1.77
N PHE A 114 -2.33 -1.62 -2.68
CA PHE A 114 -2.41 -0.19 -2.41
C PHE A 114 -3.51 0.11 -1.37
N GLN A 115 -4.68 -0.52 -1.48
CA GLN A 115 -5.74 -0.38 -0.48
C GLN A 115 -5.28 -0.85 0.90
N GLU A 116 -4.64 -2.02 1.00
CA GLU A 116 -4.06 -2.52 2.25
C GLU A 116 -3.02 -1.56 2.84
N HIS A 117 -2.21 -0.90 1.99
CA HIS A 117 -1.32 0.17 2.44
C HIS A 117 -2.08 1.35 3.04
N ASN A 118 -3.16 1.78 2.40
CA ASN A 118 -3.98 2.91 2.87
C ASN A 118 -4.70 2.58 4.17
N ASP A 119 -5.17 1.35 4.34
CA ASP A 119 -5.81 0.88 5.57
C ASP A 119 -4.81 0.86 6.73
N GLN A 120 -3.60 0.35 6.51
CA GLN A 120 -2.52 0.41 7.50
C GLN A 120 -2.14 1.86 7.84
N LEU A 121 -2.09 2.74 6.85
CA LEU A 121 -1.77 4.16 7.06
C LEU A 121 -2.89 4.84 7.86
N LYS A 122 -4.16 4.48 7.64
CA LYS A 122 -5.32 4.98 8.40
C LYS A 122 -5.21 4.64 9.89
N GLU A 123 -4.82 3.43 10.24
CA GLU A 123 -4.60 3.03 11.64
C GLU A 123 -3.46 3.79 12.34
N LEU A 124 -2.54 4.35 11.56
CA LEU A 124 -1.42 5.17 12.04
C LEU A 124 -1.71 6.68 12.00
N VAL A 125 -2.91 7.09 11.59
CA VAL A 125 -3.31 8.51 11.62
C VAL A 125 -3.41 8.99 13.07
N GLY A 126 -2.79 10.13 13.36
CA GLY A 126 -2.72 10.70 14.71
C GLY A 126 -1.56 10.17 15.56
N LYS A 127 -0.82 9.17 15.06
CA LYS A 127 0.45 8.70 15.64
C LYS A 127 1.62 9.15 14.76
N ASP A 128 1.81 8.46 13.63
CA ASP A 128 2.93 8.70 12.72
C ASP A 128 2.54 9.47 11.46
N PHE A 129 1.24 9.51 11.15
CA PHE A 129 0.75 10.14 9.92
C PHE A 129 -0.37 11.15 10.18
N SER A 130 -0.40 12.19 9.34
CA SER A 130 -1.49 13.16 9.33
C SER A 130 -2.66 12.71 8.45
N PRO A 131 -3.91 13.16 8.75
CA PRO A 131 -5.07 12.88 7.90
C PRO A 131 -4.86 13.32 6.44
N ALA A 132 -4.17 14.44 6.22
CA ALA A 132 -3.83 14.94 4.88
C ALA A 132 -2.91 13.98 4.10
N THR A 133 -2.06 13.22 4.81
CA THR A 133 -1.19 12.21 4.19
C THR A 133 -2.01 11.02 3.71
N LEU A 134 -2.98 10.56 4.52
CA LEU A 134 -3.92 9.51 4.10
C LEU A 134 -4.72 9.93 2.88
N GLU A 135 -5.28 11.15 2.89
CA GLU A 135 -6.08 11.66 1.78
C GLU A 135 -5.29 11.70 0.48
N ARG A 136 -4.01 12.08 0.56
CA ARG A 136 -3.09 12.06 -0.58
C ARG A 136 -2.94 10.64 -1.17
N TYR A 137 -2.81 9.61 -0.32
CA TYR A 137 -2.68 8.23 -0.81
C TYR A 137 -4.01 7.65 -1.32
N LYS A 138 -5.14 8.00 -0.72
CA LYS A 138 -6.47 7.67 -1.25
C LYS A 138 -6.69 8.26 -2.64
N THR A 139 -6.39 9.54 -2.81
CA THR A 139 -6.45 10.21 -4.12
C THR A 139 -5.54 9.52 -5.15
N SER A 140 -4.34 9.10 -4.72
CA SER A 140 -3.38 8.43 -5.61
C SER A 140 -3.86 7.04 -6.03
N LEU A 141 -4.48 6.28 -5.11
CA LEU A 141 -5.11 5.00 -5.39
C LEU A 141 -6.23 5.16 -6.43
N GLU A 142 -7.09 6.16 -6.26
CA GLU A 142 -8.19 6.41 -7.19
C GLU A 142 -7.70 6.78 -8.60
N HIS A 143 -6.64 7.59 -8.69
CA HIS A 143 -6.00 7.88 -9.98
C HIS A 143 -5.41 6.63 -10.62
N THR A 144 -4.75 5.76 -9.85
CA THR A 144 -4.22 4.49 -10.37
C THR A 144 -5.36 3.59 -10.85
N ARG A 145 -6.45 3.47 -10.09
CA ARG A 145 -7.65 2.70 -10.49
C ARG A 145 -8.24 3.23 -11.79
N SER A 146 -8.44 4.54 -11.86
CA SER A 146 -8.98 5.22 -13.05
C SER A 146 -8.09 5.04 -14.29
N PHE A 147 -6.77 5.08 -14.12
CA PHE A 147 -5.82 4.80 -15.20
C PHE A 147 -5.91 3.34 -15.68
N ILE A 148 -5.91 2.38 -14.75
CA ILE A 148 -5.99 0.95 -15.06
C ILE A 148 -7.27 0.65 -15.85
N LEU A 149 -8.40 1.18 -15.39
CA LEU A 149 -9.67 1.04 -16.07
C LEU A 149 -9.67 1.72 -17.45
N TRP A 150 -9.00 2.88 -17.59
CA TRP A 150 -8.93 3.60 -18.86
C TRP A 150 -8.08 2.87 -19.91
N LYS A 151 -6.86 2.42 -19.57
CA LYS A 151 -5.90 1.82 -20.52
C LYS A 151 -6.16 0.33 -20.74
N TYR A 152 -6.32 -0.43 -19.66
CA TYR A 152 -6.33 -1.90 -19.70
C TYR A 152 -7.73 -2.50 -19.63
N LYS A 153 -8.76 -1.69 -19.33
CA LYS A 153 -10.18 -2.11 -19.26
C LYS A 153 -10.43 -3.22 -18.23
N VAL A 154 -9.65 -3.23 -17.16
CA VAL A 154 -9.78 -4.18 -16.04
C VAL A 154 -10.00 -3.42 -14.74
N GLU A 155 -10.59 -4.09 -13.74
CA GLU A 155 -10.85 -3.47 -12.43
C GLU A 155 -9.59 -3.36 -11.56
N ASP A 156 -8.66 -4.30 -11.73
CA ASP A 156 -7.37 -4.36 -11.03
C ASP A 156 -6.36 -5.10 -11.92
N MET A 157 -5.08 -5.02 -11.57
CA MET A 157 -4.00 -5.60 -12.35
C MET A 157 -3.01 -6.37 -11.48
N ASP A 158 -2.61 -7.54 -11.97
CA ASP A 158 -1.55 -8.34 -11.38
C ASP A 158 -0.22 -7.57 -11.43
N ILE A 159 0.49 -7.52 -10.30
CA ILE A 159 1.81 -6.89 -10.20
C ILE A 159 2.82 -7.48 -11.20
N ALA A 160 2.66 -8.73 -11.61
CA ALA A 160 3.55 -9.37 -12.58
C ALA A 160 3.48 -8.73 -13.99
N LYS A 161 2.41 -7.98 -14.27
CA LYS A 161 2.23 -7.24 -15.54
C LYS A 161 2.75 -5.81 -15.49
N LEU A 162 3.27 -5.36 -14.34
CA LEU A 162 3.82 -4.01 -14.21
C LEU A 162 5.22 -3.97 -14.83
N ASP A 163 5.37 -3.11 -15.84
CA ASP A 163 6.62 -2.88 -16.54
C ASP A 163 6.89 -1.37 -16.72
N TYR A 164 7.94 -1.05 -17.46
CA TYR A 164 8.30 0.34 -17.74
C TYR A 164 7.22 1.07 -18.54
N GLU A 165 6.55 0.38 -19.48
CA GLU A 165 5.48 0.96 -20.29
C GLU A 165 4.29 1.39 -19.42
N PHE A 166 3.90 0.56 -18.44
CA PHE A 166 2.86 0.92 -17.48
C PHE A 166 3.15 2.27 -16.80
N VAL A 167 4.40 2.47 -16.34
CA VAL A 167 4.79 3.70 -15.63
C VAL A 167 4.76 4.91 -16.56
N THR A 168 5.27 4.79 -17.79
CA THR A 168 5.27 5.88 -18.76
C THR A 168 3.87 6.24 -19.24
N GLU A 169 3.02 5.24 -19.47
CA GLU A 169 1.61 5.44 -19.86
C GLU A 169 0.80 6.03 -18.70
N TYR A 170 1.13 5.69 -17.46
CA TYR A 170 0.48 6.30 -16.30
C TYR A 170 0.83 7.79 -16.20
N GLU A 171 2.09 8.16 -16.41
CA GLU A 171 2.50 9.58 -16.49
C GLU A 171 1.78 10.30 -17.63
N PHE A 172 1.73 9.68 -18.81
CA PHE A 172 1.03 10.23 -19.96
C PHE A 172 -0.45 10.48 -19.65
N TRP A 173 -1.13 9.51 -19.03
CA TRP A 173 -2.54 9.65 -18.66
C TRP A 173 -2.78 10.77 -17.64
N LEU A 174 -1.91 10.89 -16.62
CA LEU A 174 -1.99 11.96 -15.63
C LEU A 174 -1.92 13.35 -16.29
N LYS A 175 -1.03 13.52 -17.28
CA LYS A 175 -0.86 14.79 -17.99
C LYS A 175 -1.95 15.04 -19.03
N SER A 176 -2.34 14.02 -19.80
CA SER A 176 -3.22 14.17 -20.97
C SER A 176 -4.71 14.09 -20.65
N LYS A 177 -5.12 13.20 -19.72
CA LYS A 177 -6.54 12.96 -19.39
C LYS A 177 -6.95 13.60 -18.07
N ARG A 178 -6.06 13.58 -17.07
CA ARG A 178 -6.31 14.26 -15.78
C ARG A 178 -5.84 15.72 -15.78
N HIS A 179 -5.19 16.18 -16.85
CA HIS A 179 -4.64 17.53 -16.99
C HIS A 179 -3.79 17.97 -15.78
N CYS A 180 -3.12 17.01 -15.14
CA CYS A 180 -2.23 17.31 -14.03
C CYS A 180 -0.97 18.00 -14.57
N ASN A 181 -0.54 19.06 -13.90
CA ASN A 181 0.77 19.63 -14.18
C ASN A 181 1.89 18.61 -13.86
N HIS A 182 3.10 18.88 -14.34
CA HIS A 182 4.22 17.94 -14.23
C HIS A 182 4.53 17.57 -12.77
N ASN A 183 4.67 18.54 -11.87
CA ASN A 183 5.01 18.27 -10.47
C ASN A 183 3.93 17.46 -9.74
N THR A 184 2.66 17.69 -10.08
CA THR A 184 1.52 16.94 -9.53
C THR A 184 1.52 15.51 -10.05
N SER A 185 1.79 15.33 -11.34
CA SER A 185 1.92 14.00 -11.95
C SER A 185 3.04 13.18 -11.29
N ILE A 186 4.24 13.76 -11.17
CA ILE A 186 5.39 13.12 -10.50
C ILE A 186 5.08 12.80 -9.02
N LYS A 187 4.28 13.62 -8.34
CA LYS A 187 3.84 13.34 -6.96
C LYS A 187 2.94 12.10 -6.88
N TYR A 188 1.96 11.94 -7.77
CA TYR A 188 1.12 10.74 -7.81
C TYR A 188 1.92 9.49 -8.19
N ILE A 189 2.82 9.61 -9.18
CA ILE A 189 3.73 8.55 -9.57
C ILE A 189 4.66 8.15 -8.41
N SER A 190 5.12 9.11 -7.60
CA SER A 190 5.94 8.83 -6.41
C SER A 190 5.17 8.06 -5.33
N ASN A 191 3.90 8.39 -5.12
CA ASN A 191 3.05 7.64 -4.21
C ASN A 191 2.85 6.21 -4.71
N PHE A 192 2.60 6.02 -6.01
CA PHE A 192 2.48 4.69 -6.62
C PHE A 192 3.80 3.91 -6.54
N ARG A 193 4.94 4.54 -6.80
CA ARG A 193 6.28 3.92 -6.67
C ARG A 193 6.53 3.38 -5.26
N LYS A 194 6.01 4.04 -4.22
CA LYS A 194 6.12 3.51 -2.84
C LYS A 194 5.43 2.14 -2.70
N ILE A 195 4.31 1.93 -3.38
CA ILE A 195 3.58 0.66 -3.37
C ILE A 195 4.36 -0.40 -4.13
N VAL A 196 4.86 -0.07 -5.32
CA VAL A 196 5.71 -0.99 -6.11
C VAL A 196 6.99 -1.37 -5.35
N ASN A 197 7.66 -0.41 -4.70
CA ASN A 197 8.82 -0.69 -3.85
C ASN A 197 8.49 -1.58 -2.65
N ARG A 198 7.25 -1.56 -2.14
CA ARG A 198 6.80 -2.52 -1.12
C ARG A 198 6.73 -3.93 -1.72
N CYS A 199 6.19 -4.09 -2.92
CA CYS A 199 6.13 -5.38 -3.62
C CYS A 199 7.53 -5.96 -3.87
N ILE A 200 8.47 -5.11 -4.31
CA ILE A 200 9.88 -5.51 -4.55
C ILE A 200 10.54 -5.95 -3.24
N ARG A 201 10.42 -5.16 -2.16
CA ARG A 201 11.01 -5.51 -0.85
C ARG A 201 10.44 -6.78 -0.24
N ASN A 202 9.19 -7.11 -0.56
CA ASN A 202 8.56 -8.37 -0.15
C ASN A 202 8.93 -9.56 -1.05
N GLY A 203 9.76 -9.35 -2.09
CA GLY A 203 10.16 -10.39 -3.03
C GLY A 203 9.07 -10.81 -4.03
N TRP A 204 7.97 -10.05 -4.13
CA TRP A 204 6.85 -10.39 -5.02
C TRP A 204 7.07 -9.95 -6.46
N LEU A 205 7.92 -8.94 -6.67
CA LEU A 205 8.23 -8.40 -7.99
C LEU A 205 9.74 -8.48 -8.23
N PRO A 206 10.20 -9.30 -9.21
CA PRO A 206 11.62 -9.55 -9.42
C PRO A 206 12.35 -8.40 -10.14
N ARG A 207 11.63 -7.55 -10.88
CA ARG A 207 12.18 -6.43 -11.66
C ARG A 207 11.48 -5.13 -11.27
N ASP A 208 12.23 -4.04 -11.19
CA ASP A 208 11.65 -2.71 -10.92
C ASP A 208 11.08 -2.09 -12.21
N PRO A 209 9.75 -1.88 -12.33
CA PRO A 209 9.16 -1.20 -13.49
C PRO A 209 9.57 0.29 -13.56
N PHE A 210 10.09 0.86 -12.47
CA PHE A 210 10.64 2.22 -12.47
C PHE A 210 12.12 2.30 -12.85
N ALA A 211 12.76 1.20 -13.21
CA ALA A 211 14.15 1.21 -13.64
C ALA A 211 14.32 2.17 -14.84
N GLY A 212 15.19 3.18 -14.69
CA GLY A 212 15.42 4.21 -15.72
C GLY A 212 14.38 5.34 -15.78
N PHE A 213 13.29 5.26 -15.02
CA PHE A 213 12.25 6.30 -15.03
C PHE A 213 12.68 7.56 -14.25
N LYS A 214 12.74 8.71 -14.93
CA LYS A 214 13.18 9.99 -14.34
C LYS A 214 12.05 10.68 -13.59
N MET A 215 12.21 10.80 -12.27
CA MET A 215 11.25 11.47 -11.38
C MET A 215 11.74 12.83 -10.92
N THR A 216 12.05 13.72 -11.86
CA THR A 216 12.47 15.09 -11.55
C THR A 216 11.24 15.98 -11.35
N LYS A 217 11.30 16.89 -10.39
CA LYS A 217 10.32 17.99 -10.28
C LYS A 217 10.90 19.20 -10.97
N LYS A 218 10.06 19.95 -11.67
CA LYS A 218 10.41 21.27 -12.18
C LYS A 218 10.40 22.25 -11.03
N GLU A 219 11.44 23.05 -10.93
CA GLU A 219 11.42 24.21 -10.05
C GLU A 219 10.28 25.14 -10.48
N VAL A 220 9.58 25.67 -9.50
CA VAL A 220 8.50 26.63 -9.73
C VAL A 220 8.91 27.88 -8.99
N GLU A 221 9.07 28.96 -9.74
CA GLU A 221 9.31 30.27 -9.18
C GLU A 221 8.10 30.67 -8.34
N ARG A 222 8.34 30.96 -7.06
CA ARG A 222 7.34 31.52 -6.16
C ARG A 222 7.76 32.93 -5.88
N SER A 223 6.97 33.91 -6.30
CA SER A 223 7.18 35.29 -5.88
C SER A 223 6.98 35.36 -4.36
N ALA A 224 7.98 35.90 -3.68
CA ALA A 224 7.87 36.30 -2.29
C ALA A 224 7.32 37.73 -2.24
N LEU A 225 6.63 38.07 -1.16
CA LEU A 225 6.21 39.45 -0.94
C LEU A 225 7.43 40.31 -0.57
N THR A 226 7.53 41.50 -1.13
CA THR A 226 8.53 42.48 -0.72
C THR A 226 8.17 43.11 0.63
N GLN A 227 9.14 43.79 1.25
CA GLN A 227 8.90 44.51 2.50
C GLN A 227 7.82 45.59 2.33
N GLU A 228 7.81 46.28 1.19
CA GLU A 228 6.83 47.31 0.86
C GLU A 228 5.43 46.72 0.71
N GLU A 229 5.30 45.53 0.11
CA GLU A 229 4.03 44.82 -0.02
C GLU A 229 3.49 44.37 1.35
N ILE A 230 4.37 43.82 2.21
CA ILE A 230 4.01 43.46 3.59
C ILE A 230 3.56 44.70 4.37
N GLN A 231 4.28 45.82 4.25
CA GLN A 231 3.93 47.08 4.90
C GLN A 231 2.61 47.65 4.37
N GLY A 232 2.36 47.51 3.07
CA GLY A 232 1.09 47.86 2.42
C GLY A 232 -0.08 47.06 2.98
N ILE A 233 0.10 45.74 3.18
CA ILE A 233 -0.89 44.86 3.81
C ILE A 233 -1.13 45.29 5.26
N LEU A 234 -0.07 45.52 6.03
CA LEU A 234 -0.14 45.95 7.43
C LEU A 234 -0.95 47.26 7.59
N ASN A 235 -0.69 48.24 6.73
CA ASN A 235 -1.33 49.55 6.80
C ASN A 235 -2.74 49.59 6.17
N LYS A 236 -3.16 48.51 5.50
CA LYS A 236 -4.46 48.47 4.83
C LYS A 236 -5.60 48.46 5.85
N LYS A 237 -6.48 49.45 5.75
CA LYS A 237 -7.76 49.48 6.48
C LYS A 237 -8.80 48.66 5.74
N PHE A 238 -9.41 47.69 6.41
CA PHE A 238 -10.52 46.91 5.88
C PHE A 238 -11.84 47.39 6.49
N ALA A 239 -12.93 47.30 5.72
CA ALA A 239 -14.26 47.64 6.23
C ALA A 239 -14.85 46.54 7.12
N THR A 240 -14.35 45.31 7.00
CA THR A 240 -14.88 44.14 7.71
C THR A 240 -13.91 43.67 8.79
N PRO A 241 -14.33 43.56 10.06
CA PRO A 241 -13.47 43.09 11.16
C PRO A 241 -12.84 41.71 10.92
N ARG A 242 -13.55 40.83 10.20
CA ARG A 242 -13.03 39.51 9.78
C ARG A 242 -11.78 39.62 8.91
N LEU A 243 -11.71 40.60 8.02
CA LEU A 243 -10.55 40.81 7.16
C LEU A 243 -9.37 41.41 7.92
N ASP A 244 -9.64 42.27 8.91
CA ASP A 244 -8.59 42.73 9.84
C ASP A 244 -7.97 41.54 10.60
N GLN A 245 -8.78 40.59 11.06
CA GLN A 245 -8.25 39.38 11.70
C GLN A 245 -7.39 38.53 10.76
N VAL A 246 -7.81 38.36 9.51
CA VAL A 246 -7.01 37.62 8.52
C VAL A 246 -5.69 38.34 8.24
N ARG A 247 -5.70 39.68 8.11
CA ARG A 247 -4.49 40.50 7.98
C ARG A 247 -3.57 40.28 9.17
N ASP A 248 -4.09 40.40 10.39
CA ASP A 248 -3.27 40.35 11.60
C ASP A 248 -2.62 38.97 11.78
N ILE A 249 -3.36 37.88 11.54
CA ILE A 249 -2.80 36.52 11.55
C ILE A 249 -1.72 36.36 10.47
N PHE A 250 -1.94 36.90 9.27
CA PHE A 250 -0.99 36.84 8.17
C PHE A 250 0.31 37.61 8.49
N ILE A 251 0.18 38.85 8.97
CA ILE A 251 1.32 39.66 9.41
C ILE A 251 2.07 38.97 10.55
N PHE A 252 1.35 38.45 11.54
CA PHE A 252 1.96 37.68 12.62
C PHE A 252 2.78 36.51 12.08
N ALA A 253 2.27 35.77 11.08
CA ALA A 253 3.01 34.70 10.41
C ALA A 253 4.26 35.20 9.68
N CYS A 254 4.20 36.34 8.98
CA CYS A 254 5.34 36.93 8.30
C CYS A 254 6.47 37.31 9.26
N PHE A 255 6.14 37.88 10.43
CA PHE A 255 7.14 38.35 11.40
C PHE A 255 7.67 37.24 12.32
N THR A 256 6.89 36.18 12.56
CA THR A 256 7.32 35.05 13.42
C THR A 256 7.86 33.86 12.64
N GLY A 257 7.58 33.77 11.33
CA GLY A 257 7.87 32.59 10.52
C GLY A 257 7.08 31.34 10.94
N LEU A 258 6.03 31.50 11.75
CA LEU A 258 5.16 30.41 12.14
C LEU A 258 4.23 30.02 10.98
N ALA A 259 4.03 28.71 10.78
CA ALA A 259 3.01 28.27 9.83
C ALA A 259 1.63 28.54 10.43
N TYR A 260 0.62 28.78 9.60
CA TYR A 260 -0.76 28.99 10.07
C TYR A 260 -1.24 27.89 11.03
N ALA A 261 -0.86 26.63 10.76
CA ALA A 261 -1.21 25.50 11.62
C ALA A 261 -0.57 25.58 13.02
N ASP A 262 0.63 26.16 13.13
CA ASP A 262 1.31 26.42 14.40
C ASP A 262 0.65 27.59 15.14
N ILE A 263 0.32 28.68 14.44
CA ILE A 263 -0.34 29.86 15.02
C ILE A 263 -1.71 29.47 15.60
N LYS A 264 -2.47 28.66 14.87
CA LYS A 264 -3.82 28.23 15.29
C LYS A 264 -3.85 27.46 16.62
N LYS A 265 -2.75 26.82 17.01
CA LYS A 265 -2.63 26.03 18.24
C LYS A 265 -1.79 26.72 19.32
N LEU A 266 -1.26 27.90 19.03
CA LEU A 266 -0.34 28.63 19.89
C LEU A 266 -1.06 29.04 21.18
N ARG A 267 -0.42 28.83 22.32
CA ARG A 267 -0.97 29.11 23.65
C ARG A 267 -0.27 30.31 24.28
N GLN A 268 -0.99 31.02 25.14
CA GLN A 268 -0.40 32.10 25.95
C GLN A 268 0.77 31.60 26.81
N SER A 269 0.71 30.35 27.31
CA SER A 269 1.79 29.73 28.08
C SER A 269 3.07 29.48 27.29
N GLU A 270 3.01 29.50 25.96
CA GLU A 270 4.17 29.36 25.08
C GLU A 270 4.89 30.70 24.87
N VAL A 271 4.33 31.81 25.36
CA VAL A 271 4.98 33.11 25.41
C VAL A 271 5.68 33.29 26.75
N VAL A 272 7.00 33.38 26.73
CA VAL A 272 7.84 33.50 27.94
C VAL A 272 8.78 34.69 27.86
N VAL A 273 9.19 35.21 29.01
CA VAL A 273 10.22 36.24 29.09
C VAL A 273 11.59 35.58 28.95
N GLY A 274 12.36 36.02 27.97
CA GLY A 274 13.72 35.57 27.72
C GLY A 274 14.73 36.15 28.72
N VAL A 275 15.96 35.66 28.67
CA VAL A 275 17.08 36.16 29.49
C VAL A 275 17.46 37.60 29.17
N ASP A 276 17.08 38.08 27.99
CA ASP A 276 17.24 39.45 27.51
C ASP A 276 16.12 40.39 28.01
N GLY A 277 15.14 39.86 28.75
CA GLY A 277 13.95 40.59 29.19
C GLY A 277 12.88 40.77 28.11
N GLY A 278 13.14 40.31 26.87
CA GLY A 278 12.18 40.33 25.77
C GLY A 278 11.16 39.20 25.87
N GLN A 279 10.04 39.30 25.15
CA GLN A 279 9.10 38.18 25.03
C GLN A 279 9.47 37.26 23.87
N TRP A 280 9.29 35.96 24.06
CA TRP A 280 9.67 34.92 23.12
C TRP A 280 8.58 33.86 23.02
N ILE A 281 8.36 33.33 21.81
CA ILE A 281 7.54 32.14 21.59
C ILE A 281 8.43 30.90 21.66
N PHE A 282 8.09 29.98 22.55
CA PHE A 282 8.68 28.65 22.67
C PHE A 282 7.61 27.61 22.31
N THR A 283 7.69 27.05 21.10
CA THR A 283 6.71 26.06 20.60
C THR A 283 7.36 24.97 19.76
N ASN A 284 6.69 23.84 19.61
CA ASN A 284 7.11 22.77 18.70
C ASN A 284 6.29 22.81 17.41
N ARG A 285 6.97 22.77 16.26
CA ARG A 285 6.35 22.78 14.93
C ARG A 285 5.47 21.55 14.72
N GLN A 286 4.21 21.74 14.33
CA GLN A 286 3.25 20.63 14.21
C GLN A 286 3.67 19.54 13.22
N LYS A 287 4.39 19.90 12.15
CA LYS A 287 4.73 18.95 11.08
C LYS A 287 6.01 18.16 11.34
N THR A 288 7.00 18.79 11.95
CA THR A 288 8.37 18.26 12.10
C THR A 288 8.73 17.96 13.55
N ASP A 289 7.89 18.37 14.49
CA ASP A 289 8.14 18.35 15.95
C ASP A 289 9.45 19.05 16.36
N SER A 290 9.96 19.92 15.50
CA SER A 290 11.17 20.70 15.78
C SER A 290 10.83 21.86 16.72
N SER A 291 11.59 22.01 17.80
CA SER A 291 11.47 23.15 18.70
C SER A 291 11.82 24.46 17.99
N SER A 292 11.02 25.50 18.21
CA SER A 292 11.19 26.85 17.69
C SER A 292 11.19 27.84 18.83
N ARG A 293 12.20 28.73 18.83
CA ARG A 293 12.35 29.84 19.78
C ARG A 293 12.39 31.13 18.97
N ILE A 294 11.36 31.95 19.08
CA ILE A 294 11.15 33.09 18.20
C ILE A 294 10.99 34.35 19.05
N PRO A 295 11.86 35.37 18.91
CA PRO A 295 11.69 36.63 19.61
C PRO A 295 10.46 37.37 19.07
N LEU A 296 9.66 37.93 19.97
CA LEU A 296 8.49 38.72 19.61
C LEU A 296 8.87 40.19 19.41
N LEU A 297 8.81 40.63 18.16
CA LEU A 297 9.02 42.02 17.76
C LEU A 297 7.79 42.89 18.09
N PRO A 298 7.91 44.24 18.08
CA PRO A 298 6.81 45.13 18.45
C PRO A 298 5.51 44.92 17.68
N ILE A 299 5.56 44.58 16.39
CA ILE A 299 4.38 44.34 15.56
C ILE A 299 3.61 43.08 16.01
N PRO A 300 4.26 41.88 16.09
CA PRO A 300 3.65 40.70 16.71
C PRO A 300 3.09 40.93 18.12
N LEU A 301 3.81 41.69 18.97
CA LEU A 301 3.36 42.02 20.32
C LEU A 301 2.07 42.84 20.33
N GLY A 302 1.99 43.87 19.47
CA GLY A 302 0.78 44.67 19.33
C GLY A 302 -0.42 43.86 18.85
N ILE A 303 -0.18 42.86 17.98
CA ILE A 303 -1.22 41.92 17.54
C ILE A 303 -1.67 41.03 18.71
N ILE A 304 -0.75 40.49 19.51
CA ILE A 304 -1.10 39.69 20.69
C ILE A 304 -1.96 40.49 21.67
N GLU A 305 -1.54 41.71 22.00
CA GLU A 305 -2.29 42.54 22.96
C GLU A 305 -3.69 42.89 22.43
N LYS A 306 -3.83 43.13 21.12
CA LYS A 306 -5.13 43.37 20.46
C LYS A 306 -6.12 42.22 20.65
N TYR A 307 -5.65 40.98 20.70
CA TYR A 307 -6.49 39.77 20.79
C TYR A 307 -6.57 39.15 22.19
N LYS A 308 -5.91 39.76 23.18
CA LYS A 308 -5.79 39.23 24.55
C LYS A 308 -7.13 38.96 25.23
N GLU A 309 -8.11 39.85 25.06
CA GLU A 309 -9.48 39.73 25.61
C GLU A 309 -10.47 39.17 24.58
N HIS A 310 -9.97 38.59 23.48
CA HIS A 310 -10.87 38.07 22.45
C HIS A 310 -11.58 36.81 22.99
N PRO A 311 -12.93 36.72 22.93
CA PRO A 311 -13.69 35.65 23.59
C PRO A 311 -13.28 34.22 23.22
N LEU A 312 -12.73 34.03 22.01
CA LEU A 312 -12.23 32.73 21.56
C LEU A 312 -10.86 32.35 22.16
N CYS A 313 -10.02 33.33 22.48
CA CYS A 313 -8.70 33.12 23.06
C CYS A 313 -8.85 32.74 24.54
N ASP A 314 -9.65 33.50 25.30
CA ASP A 314 -9.95 33.23 26.71
C ASP A 314 -10.57 31.86 26.95
N ASN A 315 -11.60 31.50 26.17
CA ASN A 315 -12.31 30.24 26.36
C ASN A 315 -11.48 28.98 26.01
N LYS A 316 -10.36 29.13 25.30
CA LYS A 316 -9.55 27.99 24.81
C LYS A 316 -8.09 28.02 25.30
N GLY A 317 -7.68 29.06 26.02
CA GLY A 317 -6.29 29.27 26.43
C GLY A 317 -5.33 29.37 25.23
N LEU A 318 -5.83 29.90 24.10
CA LEU A 318 -5.06 30.15 22.89
C LEU A 318 -4.58 31.60 22.86
N LEU A 319 -3.49 31.85 22.13
CA LEU A 319 -2.98 33.20 21.87
C LEU A 319 -3.82 33.91 20.81
#